data_AF-A0A1U8N929-F1
#
_entry.id   AF-A0A1U8N929-F1
#
_cell.length_a   1.000
_cell.length_b   1.000
_cell.length_c   1.000
_cell.angle_alpha   90.00
_cell.angle_beta   90.00
_cell.angle_gamma   90.00
#
_symmetry.space_group_name_H-M   'P 1'
#
loop_
_entity.id
_entity.type
_entity.pdbx_description
1 polymer ?
#
loop_
_entity_poly.entity_id
_entity_poly.type
_entity_poly.pdbx_seq_one_letter_code
_entity_poly.pdbx_strand_id
1 'polypeptide(L)'
;MQGRFRSRKGGTTQNVLAAITFDLKFAYVLAGWEGSAHDSRILNDALSRPTGLRIPEGKYYLADAGYGIRIGCITPYRGVRYHLKEFAAEGPENANELFNLRHSSLRITVERVFGILKKRFRVLDAEPFWNFQTQVDIVLACSIIHNHIMGVDPSDLLNQGLYEASESDSIIQTLTEREERQEARE
;
A
#
# COMPACT_ATOMS: atom_id res chain seq x y z
N MET A 1 -21.43 -18.66 -7.70
CA MET A 1 -20.65 -17.39 -7.77
C MET A 1 -20.44 -16.73 -6.41
N GLN A 2 -21.40 -16.72 -5.48
CA GLN A 2 -21.29 -15.99 -4.20
C GLN A 2 -20.17 -16.48 -3.23
N GLY A 3 -19.73 -17.74 -3.31
CA GLY A 3 -18.73 -18.27 -2.38
C GLY A 3 -17.32 -17.68 -2.51
N ARG A 4 -16.91 -17.24 -3.72
CA ARG A 4 -15.52 -16.79 -3.98
C ARG A 4 -15.24 -15.36 -3.52
N PHE A 5 -16.25 -14.52 -3.40
CA PHE A 5 -16.08 -13.12 -3.00
C PHE A 5 -16.32 -12.89 -1.51
N ARG A 6 -16.76 -13.91 -0.76
CA ARG A 6 -17.04 -13.77 0.67
C ARG A 6 -15.76 -13.55 1.46
N SER A 7 -15.66 -12.40 2.13
CA SER A 7 -14.65 -12.14 3.14
C SER A 7 -14.97 -12.91 4.43
N ARG A 8 -13.97 -13.07 5.32
CA ARG A 8 -14.17 -13.61 6.69
C ARG A 8 -15.24 -12.85 7.51
N LYS A 9 -15.62 -11.64 7.09
CA LYS A 9 -16.64 -10.79 7.75
C LYS A 9 -18.03 -10.87 7.09
N GLY A 10 -18.27 -11.80 6.17
CA GLY A 10 -19.61 -12.13 5.67
C GLY A 10 -20.06 -11.39 4.41
N GLY A 11 -19.40 -10.29 4.01
CA GLY A 11 -19.69 -9.52 2.80
C GLY A 11 -18.88 -9.94 1.55
N THR A 12 -19.38 -9.57 0.37
CA THR A 12 -18.70 -9.71 -0.94
C THR A 12 -17.61 -8.65 -1.05
N THR A 13 -16.37 -9.06 -1.30
CA THR A 13 -15.19 -8.19 -1.36
C THR A 13 -14.42 -8.42 -2.66
N GLN A 14 -13.83 -7.36 -3.17
CA GLN A 14 -12.92 -7.37 -4.32
C GLN A 14 -11.50 -7.09 -3.84
N ASN A 15 -10.55 -7.90 -4.28
CA ASN A 15 -9.14 -7.62 -4.08
C ASN A 15 -8.62 -6.69 -5.18
N VAL A 16 -7.82 -5.71 -4.78
CA VAL A 16 -7.13 -4.77 -5.66
C VAL A 16 -5.64 -4.86 -5.33
N LEU A 17 -4.84 -5.30 -6.31
CA LEU A 17 -3.39 -5.19 -6.23
C LEU A 17 -2.98 -3.85 -6.83
N ALA A 18 -2.18 -3.07 -6.10
CA ALA A 18 -1.65 -1.81 -6.58
C ALA A 18 -0.16 -1.70 -6.28
N ALA A 19 0.60 -1.18 -7.25
CA ALA A 19 1.96 -0.72 -7.05
C ALA A 19 1.96 0.80 -6.98
N ILE A 20 2.50 1.34 -5.89
CA ILE A 20 2.43 2.76 -5.55
C ILE A 20 3.86 3.31 -5.48
N THR A 21 4.07 4.50 -6.04
CA THR A 21 5.32 5.24 -5.94
C THR A 21 5.32 6.14 -4.71
N PHE A 22 6.51 6.55 -4.24
CA PHE A 22 6.63 7.41 -3.06
C PHE A 22 6.05 8.82 -3.27
N ASP A 23 5.83 9.26 -4.51
CA ASP A 23 5.08 10.48 -4.84
C ASP A 23 3.56 10.26 -4.85
N LEU A 24 3.06 9.20 -4.18
CA LEU A 24 1.64 8.92 -3.98
C LEU A 24 0.85 8.66 -5.28
N LYS A 25 1.53 8.21 -6.34
CA LYS A 25 0.90 7.83 -7.62
C LYS A 25 0.79 6.32 -7.79
N PHE A 26 -0.24 5.89 -8.50
CA PHE A 26 -0.39 4.50 -8.92
C PHE A 26 0.52 4.23 -10.12
N ALA A 27 1.52 3.35 -9.95
CA ALA A 27 2.32 2.83 -11.07
C ALA A 27 1.61 1.65 -11.77
N TYR A 28 0.80 0.89 -11.03
CA TYR A 28 0.05 -0.24 -11.55
C TYR A 28 -1.19 -0.50 -10.68
N VAL A 29 -2.31 -0.87 -11.30
CA VAL A 29 -3.52 -1.29 -10.61
C VAL A 29 -4.10 -2.52 -11.32
N LEU A 30 -4.36 -3.56 -10.54
CA LEU A 30 -5.08 -4.76 -10.93
C LEU A 30 -6.27 -4.96 -10.00
N ALA A 31 -7.44 -4.58 -10.48
CA ALA A 31 -8.71 -4.72 -9.80
C ALA A 31 -9.49 -5.95 -10.32
N GLY A 32 -10.58 -6.31 -9.61
CA GLY A 32 -11.49 -7.38 -10.03
C GLY A 32 -11.13 -8.78 -9.57
N TRP A 33 -10.19 -8.93 -8.64
CA TRP A 33 -9.92 -10.23 -8.03
C TRP A 33 -10.95 -10.59 -6.98
N GLU A 34 -11.27 -11.88 -6.88
CA GLU A 34 -12.15 -12.39 -5.84
C GLU A 34 -11.54 -12.14 -4.46
N GLY A 35 -12.32 -11.67 -3.49
CA GLY A 35 -11.81 -11.34 -2.15
C GLY A 35 -11.15 -12.50 -1.39
N SER A 36 -11.45 -13.75 -1.77
CA SER A 36 -10.79 -14.94 -1.21
C SER A 36 -9.49 -15.32 -1.92
N ALA A 37 -9.13 -14.64 -3.01
CA ALA A 37 -7.91 -14.95 -3.75
C ALA A 37 -6.67 -14.62 -2.93
N HIS A 38 -5.72 -15.56 -2.92
CA HIS A 38 -4.46 -15.40 -2.19
C HIS A 38 -3.57 -14.34 -2.85
N ASP A 39 -2.95 -13.47 -2.06
CA ASP A 39 -2.10 -12.36 -2.53
C ASP A 39 -1.03 -12.81 -3.54
N SER A 40 -0.34 -13.92 -3.25
CA SER A 40 0.66 -14.50 -4.15
C SER A 40 0.10 -14.89 -5.52
N ARG A 41 -1.16 -15.35 -5.60
CA ARG A 41 -1.83 -15.67 -6.86
C ARG A 41 -2.10 -14.40 -7.67
N ILE A 42 -2.58 -13.35 -7.02
CA ILE A 42 -2.85 -12.05 -7.65
C ILE A 42 -1.55 -11.43 -8.18
N LEU A 43 -0.47 -11.50 -7.40
CA LEU A 43 0.84 -11.00 -7.83
C LEU A 43 1.41 -11.82 -9.01
N ASN A 44 1.25 -13.14 -9.00
CA ASN A 44 1.68 -13.97 -10.13
C ASN A 44 0.95 -13.62 -11.43
N ASP A 45 -0.37 -13.36 -11.36
CA ASP A 45 -1.13 -12.89 -12.52
C ASP A 45 -0.68 -11.49 -12.96
N ALA A 46 -0.48 -10.57 -12.01
CA ALA A 46 0.01 -9.23 -12.31
C ALA A 46 1.34 -9.28 -13.09
N LEU A 47 2.27 -10.15 -12.69
CA LEU A 47 3.60 -10.26 -13.32
C LEU A 47 3.60 -11.03 -14.65
N SER A 48 2.66 -11.94 -14.88
CA SER A 48 2.63 -12.78 -16.08
C SER A 48 1.93 -12.11 -17.27
N ARG A 49 1.12 -11.08 -17.03
CA ARG A 49 0.37 -10.36 -18.07
C ARG A 49 1.32 -9.63 -19.05
N PRO A 50 0.99 -9.58 -20.37
CA PRO A 50 1.75 -8.79 -21.34
C PRO A 50 1.85 -7.29 -20.98
N THR A 51 0.77 -6.71 -20.47
CA THR A 51 0.71 -5.35 -19.91
C THR A 51 0.70 -5.38 -18.36
N GLY A 52 1.35 -6.39 -17.79
CA GLY A 52 1.41 -6.66 -16.37
C GLY A 52 2.33 -5.71 -15.61
N LEU A 53 2.40 -5.92 -14.29
CA LEU A 53 3.33 -5.24 -13.41
C LEU A 53 4.76 -5.49 -13.90
N ARG A 54 5.48 -4.41 -14.20
CA ARG A 54 6.89 -4.46 -14.61
C ARG A 54 7.76 -4.03 -13.45
N ILE A 55 8.79 -4.83 -13.18
CA ILE A 55 9.81 -4.51 -12.18
C ILE A 55 10.94 -3.81 -12.95
N PRO A 56 11.20 -2.52 -12.69
CA PRO A 56 12.28 -1.82 -13.38
C PRO A 56 13.64 -2.45 -13.04
N GLU A 57 14.57 -2.41 -13.99
CA GLU A 57 15.92 -2.94 -13.79
C GLU A 57 16.62 -2.24 -12.61
N GLY A 58 17.28 -3.05 -11.77
CA GLY A 58 17.95 -2.57 -10.56
C GLY A 58 17.01 -2.08 -9.45
N LYS A 59 15.69 -2.27 -9.57
CA LYS A 59 14.70 -1.85 -8.56
C LYS A 59 13.90 -3.01 -8.02
N TYR A 60 13.27 -2.77 -6.87
CA TYR A 60 12.42 -3.73 -6.17
C TYR A 60 11.17 -3.03 -5.64
N TYR A 61 10.06 -3.76 -5.56
CA TYR A 61 8.87 -3.33 -4.83
C TYR A 61 8.93 -3.83 -3.38
N LEU A 62 8.49 -2.99 -2.44
CA LEU A 62 8.25 -3.39 -1.06
C LEU A 62 6.86 -4.02 -0.97
N ALA A 63 6.81 -5.32 -0.73
CA ALA A 63 5.60 -6.12 -0.73
C ALA A 63 5.19 -6.52 0.69
N ASP A 64 3.88 -6.75 0.86
CA ASP A 64 3.35 -7.29 2.12
C ASP A 64 3.88 -8.71 2.39
N ALA A 65 3.94 -9.11 3.67
CA ALA A 65 4.38 -10.43 4.10
C ALA A 65 3.57 -11.58 3.44
N GLY A 66 2.31 -11.31 3.08
CA GLY A 66 1.42 -12.24 2.38
C GLY A 66 1.86 -12.63 0.96
N TYR A 67 2.68 -11.82 0.29
CA TYR A 67 3.14 -12.09 -1.08
C TYR A 67 4.31 -13.08 -1.15
N GLY A 68 5.10 -13.18 -0.08
CA GLY A 68 6.34 -13.96 -0.04
C GLY A 68 7.51 -13.28 -0.79
N ILE A 69 8.73 -13.58 -0.35
CA ILE A 69 9.95 -13.03 -0.94
C ILE A 69 10.19 -13.60 -2.34
N ARG A 70 10.55 -12.75 -3.31
CA ARG A 70 10.88 -13.18 -4.67
C ARG A 70 11.74 -12.12 -5.38
N ILE A 71 12.35 -12.51 -6.50
CA ILE A 71 13.10 -11.56 -7.33
C ILE A 71 12.19 -10.38 -7.70
N GLY A 72 12.65 -9.17 -7.39
CA GLY A 72 11.94 -7.92 -7.67
C GLY A 72 10.87 -7.51 -6.64
N CYS A 73 10.53 -8.36 -5.66
CA CYS A 73 9.66 -7.99 -4.54
C CYS A 73 10.27 -8.40 -3.21
N ILE A 74 10.54 -7.42 -2.36
CA ILE A 74 11.12 -7.60 -1.03
C ILE A 74 9.99 -7.59 -0.01
N THR A 75 9.98 -8.56 0.90
CA THR A 75 9.00 -8.67 2.00
C THR A 75 9.71 -8.55 3.34
N PRO A 76 9.01 -8.18 4.43
CA PRO A 76 9.62 -8.14 5.76
C PRO A 76 10.10 -9.52 6.23
N TYR A 77 11.04 -9.53 7.16
CA TYR A 77 11.42 -10.72 7.90
C TYR A 77 10.22 -11.25 8.69
N ARG A 78 9.94 -12.55 8.55
CA ARG A 78 8.84 -13.22 9.25
C ARG A 78 9.24 -13.57 10.68
N GLY A 79 8.30 -13.46 11.60
CA GLY A 79 8.54 -13.74 13.03
C GLY A 79 9.39 -12.68 13.74
N VAL A 80 9.52 -11.50 13.14
CA VAL A 80 10.24 -10.35 13.67
C VAL A 80 9.25 -9.19 13.82
N ARG A 81 9.40 -8.33 14.83
CA ARG A 81 8.56 -7.13 15.03
C ARG A 81 8.43 -6.33 13.72
N TYR A 82 7.26 -5.78 13.44
CA TYR A 82 6.97 -5.16 12.13
C TYR A 82 6.06 -3.94 12.20
N HIS A 83 5.08 -3.92 13.10
CA HIS A 83 4.16 -2.81 13.21
C HIS A 83 4.85 -1.62 13.88
N LEU A 84 4.72 -0.43 13.31
CA LEU A 84 5.38 0.78 13.84
C LEU A 84 5.13 1.03 15.33
N LYS A 85 3.92 0.72 15.80
CA LYS A 85 3.54 0.86 17.21
C LYS A 85 4.41 0.03 18.16
N GLU A 86 4.91 -1.11 17.70
CA GLU A 86 5.81 -1.98 18.47
C GLU A 86 7.17 -1.32 18.72
N PHE A 87 7.54 -0.35 17.89
CA PHE A 87 8.81 0.38 17.97
C PHE A 87 8.71 1.74 18.67
N ALA A 88 7.49 2.22 18.98
CA ALA A 88 7.29 3.55 19.56
C ALA A 88 7.90 3.66 20.97
N ALA A 89 7.73 2.62 21.79
CA ALA A 89 8.30 2.55 23.13
C ALA A 89 9.79 2.21 23.10
N GLU A 90 10.15 1.15 22.36
CA GLU A 90 11.50 0.60 22.29
C GLU A 90 11.93 0.50 20.84
N GLY A 91 13.08 1.07 20.50
CA GLY A 91 13.63 1.02 19.14
C GLY A 91 13.95 -0.41 18.68
N PRO A 92 14.35 -0.57 17.39
CA PRO A 92 14.78 -1.87 16.88
C PRO A 92 16.04 -2.35 17.61
N GLU A 93 16.07 -3.63 17.98
CA GLU A 93 17.18 -4.23 18.74
C GLU A 93 18.25 -4.86 17.85
N ASN A 94 17.89 -5.18 16.61
CA ASN A 94 18.77 -5.87 15.68
C ASN A 94 18.50 -5.46 14.22
N ALA A 95 19.38 -5.88 13.31
CA ALA A 95 19.30 -5.51 11.91
C ALA A 95 18.00 -5.96 11.22
N ASN A 96 17.41 -7.09 11.62
CA ASN A 96 16.16 -7.57 11.03
C ASN A 96 14.97 -6.70 11.48
N GLU A 97 14.96 -6.28 12.74
CA GLU A 97 13.96 -5.34 13.26
C GLU A 97 14.11 -3.96 12.64
N LEU A 98 15.34 -3.45 12.49
CA LEU A 98 15.60 -2.18 11.81
C LEU A 98 15.12 -2.24 10.35
N PHE A 99 15.39 -3.35 9.66
CA PHE A 99 14.89 -3.58 8.32
C PHE A 99 13.35 -3.57 8.27
N ASN A 100 12.69 -4.32 9.15
CA ASN A 100 11.23 -4.38 9.21
C ASN A 100 10.61 -3.03 9.55
N LEU A 101 11.20 -2.27 10.47
CA LEU A 101 10.79 -0.92 10.82
C LEU A 101 10.83 0.00 9.58
N ARG A 102 11.97 0.02 8.87
CA ARG A 102 12.13 0.83 7.64
C ARG A 102 11.18 0.39 6.54
N HIS A 103 11.02 -0.92 6.36
CA HIS A 103 10.08 -1.50 5.41
C HIS A 103 8.63 -1.06 5.71
N SER A 104 8.20 -1.17 6.96
CA SER A 104 6.86 -0.79 7.44
C SER A 104 6.63 0.73 7.29
N SER A 105 7.63 1.53 7.63
CA SER A 105 7.61 3.00 7.50
C SER A 105 7.38 3.44 6.05
N LEU A 106 8.05 2.81 5.10
CA LEU A 106 7.88 3.09 3.67
C LEU A 106 6.54 2.58 3.12
N ARG A 107 6.08 1.43 3.60
CA ARG A 107 4.81 0.78 3.19
C ARG A 107 3.57 1.61 3.52
N ILE A 108 3.63 2.51 4.49
CA ILE A 108 2.53 3.44 4.82
C ILE A 108 2.09 4.29 3.64
N THR A 109 2.96 4.53 2.67
CA THR A 109 2.62 5.16 1.38
C THR A 109 1.37 4.52 0.74
N VAL A 110 1.24 3.19 0.82
CA VAL A 110 0.08 2.47 0.26
C VAL A 110 -1.20 2.86 1.00
N GLU A 111 -1.19 2.84 2.33
CA GLU A 111 -2.34 3.22 3.16
C GLU A 111 -2.73 4.68 2.94
N ARG A 112 -1.73 5.58 2.89
CA ARG A 112 -1.93 7.00 2.60
C ARG A 112 -2.62 7.22 1.26
N VAL A 113 -2.14 6.59 0.19
CA VAL A 113 -2.74 6.73 -1.14
C VAL A 113 -4.18 6.23 -1.17
N PHE A 114 -4.47 5.05 -0.59
CA PHE A 114 -5.85 4.57 -0.54
C PHE A 114 -6.75 5.43 0.36
N GLY A 115 -6.21 6.00 1.43
CA GLY A 115 -6.91 6.97 2.27
C GLY A 115 -7.28 8.26 1.51
N ILE A 116 -6.33 8.81 0.73
CA ILE A 116 -6.57 9.95 -0.16
C ILE A 116 -7.61 9.59 -1.22
N LEU A 117 -7.44 8.44 -1.89
CA LEU A 117 -8.31 7.99 -2.96
C LEU A 117 -9.76 7.87 -2.49
N LYS A 118 -10.00 7.26 -1.33
CA LYS A 118 -11.33 7.19 -0.73
C LYS A 118 -11.87 8.56 -0.41
N LYS A 119 -11.09 9.47 0.18
CA LYS A 119 -11.55 10.84 0.52
C LYS A 119 -11.96 11.62 -0.70
N ARG A 120 -11.10 11.60 -1.72
CA ARG A 120 -11.34 12.23 -3.01
C ARG A 120 -12.57 11.65 -3.70
N PHE A 121 -12.70 10.33 -3.70
CA PHE A 121 -13.78 9.61 -4.37
C PHE A 121 -14.60 8.82 -3.36
N ARG A 122 -15.56 9.51 -2.73
CA ARG A 122 -16.46 8.94 -1.69
C ARG A 122 -17.26 7.73 -2.19
N VAL A 123 -17.38 7.56 -3.51
CA VAL A 123 -17.94 6.35 -4.13
C VAL A 123 -17.24 5.05 -3.71
N LEU A 124 -15.95 5.11 -3.38
CA LEU A 124 -15.18 3.95 -2.90
C LEU A 124 -15.44 3.61 -1.43
N ASP A 125 -16.11 4.49 -0.69
CA ASP A 125 -16.45 4.34 0.74
C ASP A 125 -17.93 3.97 0.93
N ALA A 126 -18.74 4.08 -0.13
CA ALA A 126 -20.14 3.76 -0.13
C ALA A 126 -20.38 2.26 -0.36
N GLU A 127 -21.51 1.74 0.16
CA GLU A 127 -21.97 0.40 -0.20
C GLU A 127 -22.22 0.34 -1.71
N PRO A 128 -21.59 -0.61 -2.43
CA PRO A 128 -21.67 -0.62 -3.87
C PRO A 128 -23.06 -1.05 -4.34
N PHE A 129 -23.72 -0.18 -5.11
CA PHE A 129 -25.01 -0.47 -5.74
C PHE A 129 -24.88 -0.98 -7.19
N TRP A 130 -23.69 -0.85 -7.77
CA TRP A 130 -23.42 -1.30 -9.14
C TRP A 130 -23.08 -2.79 -9.20
N ASN A 131 -23.21 -3.36 -10.40
CA ASN A 131 -22.69 -4.70 -10.67
C ASN A 131 -21.17 -4.75 -10.50
N PHE A 132 -20.62 -5.95 -10.32
CA PHE A 132 -19.21 -6.16 -10.02
C PHE A 132 -18.27 -5.55 -11.08
N GLN A 133 -18.57 -5.70 -12.36
CA GLN A 133 -17.71 -5.17 -13.42
C GLN A 133 -17.61 -3.65 -13.35
N THR A 134 -18.73 -2.97 -13.10
CA THR A 134 -18.73 -1.52 -12.89
C THR A 134 -17.95 -1.12 -11.63
N GLN A 135 -17.98 -1.92 -10.56
CA GLN A 135 -17.15 -1.66 -9.37
C GLN A 135 -15.65 -1.74 -9.70
N VAL A 136 -15.23 -2.71 -10.53
CA VAL A 136 -13.85 -2.80 -11.04
C VAL A 136 -13.48 -1.53 -11.81
N ASP A 137 -14.33 -1.12 -12.74
CA ASP A 137 -14.08 0.04 -13.58
C ASP A 137 -14.00 1.34 -12.76
N ILE A 138 -14.82 1.47 -11.70
CA ILE A 138 -14.76 2.60 -10.76
C ILE A 138 -13.40 2.68 -10.08
N VAL A 139 -12.86 1.57 -9.58
CA VAL A 139 -11.53 1.54 -8.93
C VAL A 139 -10.44 2.01 -9.90
N LEU A 140 -10.47 1.51 -11.14
CA LEU A 140 -9.50 1.88 -12.17
C LEU A 140 -9.63 3.36 -12.54
N ALA A 141 -10.86 3.83 -12.79
CA ALA A 141 -11.14 5.23 -13.13
C ALA A 141 -10.68 6.18 -12.01
N CYS A 142 -11.01 5.89 -10.75
CA CYS A 142 -10.55 6.69 -9.61
C CYS A 142 -9.02 6.75 -9.55
N SER A 143 -8.33 5.63 -9.76
CA SER A 143 -6.85 5.59 -9.73
C SER A 143 -6.23 6.43 -10.85
N ILE A 144 -6.81 6.37 -12.06
CA ILE A 144 -6.37 7.16 -13.22
C ILE A 144 -6.60 8.66 -12.98
N ILE A 145 -7.80 9.03 -12.52
CA ILE A 145 -8.14 10.43 -12.27
C ILE A 145 -7.29 10.99 -11.12
N HIS A 146 -7.03 10.20 -10.07
CA HIS A 146 -6.09 10.58 -9.00
C HIS A 146 -4.72 10.93 -9.57
N ASN A 147 -4.12 10.05 -10.38
CA ASN A 147 -2.83 10.31 -11.01
C ASN A 147 -2.85 11.55 -11.92
N HIS A 148 -3.94 11.77 -12.64
CA HIS A 148 -4.10 12.96 -13.48
C HIS A 148 -4.08 14.23 -12.62
N ILE A 149 -4.90 14.28 -11.56
CA ILE A 149 -4.96 15.42 -10.62
C ILE A 149 -3.58 15.67 -9.99
N MET A 150 -2.87 14.63 -9.56
CA MET A 150 -1.50 14.75 -9.03
C MET A 150 -0.52 15.43 -10.01
N GLY A 151 -0.78 15.36 -11.32
CA GLY A 151 0.05 16.00 -12.34
C GLY A 151 -0.37 17.42 -12.70
N VAL A 152 -1.66 17.74 -12.65
CA VAL A 152 -2.20 19.03 -13.09
C VAL A 152 -2.48 20.01 -11.95
N ASP A 153 -2.66 19.52 -10.72
CA ASP A 153 -2.89 20.33 -9.53
C ASP A 153 -1.95 19.93 -8.37
N PRO A 154 -0.71 20.47 -8.36
CA PRO A 154 0.21 20.29 -7.23
C PRO A 154 -0.26 21.01 -5.95
N SER A 155 -1.24 21.91 -6.04
CA SER A 155 -1.76 22.66 -4.90
C SER A 155 -2.90 21.96 -4.17
N ASP A 156 -3.36 20.82 -4.69
CA ASP A 156 -4.42 20.04 -4.10
C ASP A 156 -4.09 19.63 -2.65
N LEU A 157 -4.96 20.06 -1.73
CA LEU A 157 -4.74 19.92 -0.29
C LEU A 157 -4.67 18.45 0.16
N LEU A 158 -5.33 17.53 -0.55
CA LEU A 158 -5.26 16.10 -0.23
C LEU A 158 -3.90 15.52 -0.63
N ASN A 159 -3.27 16.06 -1.68
CA ASN A 159 -1.95 15.66 -2.15
C ASN A 159 -0.83 16.22 -1.29
N GLN A 160 -1.03 17.39 -0.68
CA GLN A 160 -0.07 18.02 0.23
C GLN A 160 0.05 17.34 1.59
N GLY A 161 -0.73 16.28 1.85
CA GLY A 161 -0.70 15.60 3.12
C GLY A 161 -1.19 16.47 4.29
N LEU A 162 -1.97 17.53 4.02
CA LEU A 162 -2.67 18.33 5.04
C LEU A 162 -3.83 17.57 5.71
N TYR A 163 -3.84 16.25 5.56
CA TYR A 163 -4.66 15.38 6.37
C TYR A 163 -4.00 15.20 7.74
N GLU A 164 -4.82 15.03 8.79
CA GLU A 164 -4.36 14.72 10.15
C GLU A 164 -3.19 13.73 10.11
N ALA A 165 -2.03 14.17 10.61
CA ALA A 165 -0.85 13.32 10.71
C ALA A 165 -1.29 11.99 11.35
N SER A 166 -1.12 10.90 10.61
CA SER A 166 -1.52 9.61 11.13
C SER A 166 -0.64 9.30 12.35
N GLU A 167 -1.14 8.49 13.29
CA GLU A 167 -0.32 8.01 14.41
C GLU A 167 0.98 7.36 13.92
N SER A 168 0.95 6.74 12.74
CA SER A 168 2.13 6.19 12.07
C SER A 168 3.12 7.29 11.64
N ASP A 169 2.65 8.46 11.24
CA ASP A 169 3.49 9.58 10.80
C ASP A 169 4.26 10.18 11.99
N SER A 170 3.60 10.34 13.14
CA SER A 170 4.25 10.82 14.35
C SER A 170 5.26 9.82 14.90
N ILE A 171 4.96 8.51 14.82
CA ILE A 171 5.90 7.45 15.18
C ILE A 171 7.13 7.49 14.26
N ILE A 172 6.94 7.57 12.93
CA ILE A 172 8.07 7.66 11.97
C ILE A 172 8.95 8.88 12.28
N GLN A 173 8.34 10.04 12.50
CA GLN A 173 9.10 11.26 12.80
C GLN A 173 9.93 11.09 14.08
N THR A 174 9.32 10.58 15.14
CA THR A 174 10.01 10.34 16.42
C THR A 174 11.17 9.35 16.27
N LEU A 175 10.98 8.29 15.48
CA LEU A 175 12.01 7.28 15.24
C LEU A 175 13.16 7.83 14.38
N THR A 176 12.84 8.63 13.36
CA THR A 176 13.84 9.29 12.50
C THR A 176 14.70 10.24 13.33
N GLU A 177 14.09 11.08 14.18
CA GLU A 177 14.83 11.99 15.07
C GLU A 177 15.72 11.24 16.08
N ARG A 178 15.31 10.04 16.53
CA ARG A 178 16.13 9.18 17.41
C ARG A 178 17.33 8.60 16.66
N GLU A 179 17.13 8.11 15.43
CA GLU A 179 18.20 7.58 14.57
C GLU A 179 19.25 8.67 14.27
N GLU A 180 18.83 9.86 13.82
CA GLU A 180 19.74 10.98 13.51
C GLU A 180 20.59 11.40 14.73
N ARG A 181 19.98 11.40 15.93
CA ARG A 181 20.70 11.70 17.18
C ARG A 181 21.70 10.62 17.57
N GLN A 182 21.47 9.38 17.17
CA GLN A 182 22.38 8.26 17.44
C GLN A 182 23.55 8.27 16.46
N GLU A 183 23.28 8.49 15.17
CA GLU A 183 24.32 8.63 14.13
C GLU A 183 25.22 9.86 14.39
N ALA A 184 24.67 10.98 14.87
CA ALA A 184 25.46 12.16 15.20
C ALA A 184 26.38 11.99 16.44
N ARG A 185 26.26 10.89 17.19
CA ARG A 185 27.10 10.56 18.34
C ARG A 185 28.22 9.56 18.02
N GLU A 186 28.19 8.97 16.83
CA GLU A 186 29.22 8.07 16.30
C GLU A 186 30.25 8.87 15.47
#